data_AF-A0A183UUI3-F1
#
_entry.id   AF-A0A183UUI3-F1
#
_cell.length_a   1.000
_cell.length_b   1.000
_cell.length_c   1.000
_cell.angle_alpha   90.00
_cell.angle_beta   90.00
_cell.angle_gamma   90.00
#
_symmetry.space_group_name_H-M   'P 1'
#
loop_
_entity.id
_entity.type
_entity.pdbx_description
1 polymer ?
#
loop_
_entity_poly.entity_id
_entity_poly.type
_entity_poly.pdbx_seq_one_letter_code
_entity_poly.pdbx_strand_id
1 'polypeptide(L)'
;MNIFFPSLFFSLILVCQSGCDIGWVLRVANPYLCSFLQTVTNDTKEAIAQIYTAAVNLTKEELNNKLNEWAAKQGGELEEGLRKYLAEEADYWNRRYETLMRRITESNATAEAKRELIDIVNFEQDMDIKFNEYEAKLNAIQSKYNKDVEEEAKKIWDAIDTPEMR
;
A
#
# COMPACT_ATOMS: atom_id res chain seq x y z
N MET A 1 -14.68 10.76 -7.19
CA MET A 1 -13.46 11.59 -6.99
C MET A 1 -12.49 10.71 -6.20
N ASN A 2 -11.39 10.25 -6.79
CA ASN A 2 -10.57 9.13 -6.27
C ASN A 2 -10.02 9.40 -4.86
N ILE A 3 -10.72 8.92 -3.84
CA ILE A 3 -10.24 8.86 -2.45
C ILE A 3 -9.06 7.86 -2.36
N PHE A 4 -8.92 6.98 -3.36
CA PHE A 4 -7.86 5.99 -3.45
C PHE A 4 -7.38 5.88 -4.89
N PHE A 5 -6.06 5.99 -5.07
CA PHE A 5 -5.41 5.69 -6.34
C PHE A 5 -4.96 4.22 -6.29
N PRO A 6 -5.53 3.33 -7.12
CA PRO A 6 -4.97 2.01 -7.38
C PRO A 6 -3.72 2.12 -8.28
N SER A 7 -2.90 3.17 -8.12
CA SER A 7 -1.65 3.34 -8.86
C SER A 7 -0.50 2.51 -8.29
N LEU A 8 -0.74 1.75 -7.23
CA LEU A 8 0.24 0.83 -6.63
C LEU A 8 0.91 -0.04 -7.71
N PHE A 9 0.15 -0.50 -8.71
CA PHE A 9 0.67 -1.40 -9.73
C PHE A 9 1.44 -0.72 -10.87
N PHE A 10 0.97 0.44 -11.34
CA PHE A 10 1.60 1.14 -12.47
C PHE A 10 2.83 1.97 -12.06
N SER A 11 2.94 2.35 -10.79
CA SER A 11 4.04 3.19 -10.30
C SER A 11 5.30 2.42 -9.91
N LEU A 12 5.21 1.13 -9.58
CA LEU A 12 6.37 0.31 -9.14
C LEU A 12 7.39 0.03 -10.25
N ILE A 13 6.95 -0.01 -11.51
CA ILE A 13 7.84 -0.23 -12.67
C ILE A 13 8.79 0.97 -12.88
N LEU A 14 8.35 2.19 -12.57
CA LEU A 14 9.16 3.41 -12.67
C LEU A 14 10.16 3.57 -11.52
N VAL A 15 9.82 3.09 -10.31
CA VAL A 15 10.65 3.24 -9.09
C VAL A 15 11.98 2.49 -9.19
N CYS A 16 12.02 1.36 -9.90
CA CYS A 16 13.26 0.57 -10.01
C CYS A 16 14.29 1.18 -10.98
N GLN A 17 13.90 2.15 -11.82
CA GLN A 17 14.76 2.72 -12.88
C GLN A 17 15.29 4.12 -12.56
N SER A 18 14.57 4.93 -11.78
CA SER A 18 15.04 6.24 -11.34
C SER A 18 15.45 6.15 -9.88
N GLY A 19 16.75 6.23 -9.58
CA GLY A 19 17.28 6.15 -8.22
C GLY A 19 16.57 7.12 -7.28
N CYS A 20 15.60 6.62 -6.51
CA CYS A 20 14.88 7.25 -5.41
C CYS A 20 14.59 8.77 -5.50
N ASP A 21 14.44 9.34 -6.70
CA ASP A 21 14.02 10.73 -6.89
C ASP A 21 12.53 10.75 -7.26
N ILE A 22 11.70 10.63 -6.22
CA ILE A 22 10.32 10.13 -6.30
C ILE A 22 9.35 11.23 -5.84
N GLY A 23 9.56 12.50 -6.24
CA GLY A 23 8.71 13.63 -5.82
C GLY A 23 7.21 13.51 -6.14
N TRP A 24 6.80 12.58 -7.00
CA TRP A 24 5.40 12.28 -7.33
C TRP A 24 4.94 10.85 -7.02
N VAL A 25 5.86 9.89 -6.94
CA VAL A 25 5.55 8.48 -6.63
C VAL A 25 5.64 8.20 -5.10
N LEU A 26 6.19 9.15 -4.29
CA LEU A 26 6.37 9.06 -2.82
C LEU A 26 5.11 9.28 -1.99
N ARG A 27 3.93 9.50 -2.58
CA ARG A 27 2.70 9.41 -1.76
C ARG A 27 2.25 7.96 -1.53
N VAL A 28 2.91 7.00 -2.18
CA VAL A 28 2.52 5.58 -2.24
C VAL A 28 3.72 4.63 -2.09
N ALA A 29 4.95 5.11 -2.30
CA ALA A 29 6.15 4.30 -2.12
C ALA A 29 6.54 4.21 -0.64
N ASN A 30 6.34 3.02 -0.07
CA ASN A 30 6.78 2.68 1.27
C ASN A 30 8.25 3.11 1.50
N PRO A 31 8.54 3.99 2.49
CA PRO A 31 9.90 4.47 2.75
C PRO A 31 10.90 3.35 3.00
N TYR A 32 10.46 2.19 3.49
CA TYR A 32 11.29 1.03 3.77
C TYR A 32 11.75 0.31 2.48
N LEU A 33 10.92 0.27 1.44
CA LEU A 33 11.32 -0.33 0.15
C LEU A 33 12.42 0.50 -0.51
N CYS A 34 12.26 1.83 -0.53
CA CYS A 34 13.28 2.73 -1.06
C CYS A 34 14.61 2.60 -0.28
N SER A 35 14.54 2.54 1.05
CA SER A 35 15.70 2.32 1.91
C SER A 35 16.44 1.02 1.57
N PHE A 36 15.69 -0.09 1.44
CA PHE A 36 16.25 -1.38 1.04
C PHE A 36 16.83 -1.35 -0.38
N LEU A 37 16.14 -0.74 -1.35
CA LEU A 37 16.64 -0.65 -2.72
C LEU A 37 17.91 0.21 -2.84
N GLN A 38 18.15 1.15 -1.93
CA GLN A 38 19.38 1.95 -1.91
C GLN A 38 20.61 1.16 -1.47
N THR A 39 20.45 0.06 -0.73
CA THR A 39 21.57 -0.73 -0.20
C THR A 39 21.98 -1.90 -1.11
N VAL A 40 21.22 -2.17 -2.16
CA VAL A 40 21.42 -3.32 -3.05
C VAL A 40 21.96 -2.93 -4.44
N THR A 41 22.53 -3.92 -5.14
CA THR A 41 23.04 -3.75 -6.51
C THR A 41 21.93 -3.49 -7.52
N ASN A 42 22.28 -2.98 -8.71
CA ASN A 42 21.29 -2.77 -9.78
C ASN A 42 20.68 -4.10 -10.28
N ASP A 43 21.47 -5.17 -10.37
CA ASP A 43 20.98 -6.51 -10.73
C ASP A 43 19.87 -6.98 -9.76
N THR A 44 20.05 -6.71 -8.46
CA THR A 44 19.04 -7.00 -7.44
C THR A 44 17.78 -6.14 -7.62
N LYS A 45 17.93 -4.84 -7.92
CA LYS A 45 16.79 -3.96 -8.22
C LYS A 45 16.00 -4.46 -9.42
N GLU A 46 16.68 -4.88 -10.48
CA GLU A 46 16.04 -5.42 -11.69
C GLU A 46 15.29 -6.72 -11.39
N ALA A 47 15.88 -7.62 -10.60
CA ALA A 47 15.22 -8.86 -10.19
C ALA A 47 13.93 -8.59 -9.38
N ILE A 48 14.00 -7.66 -8.43
CA ILE A 48 12.83 -7.23 -7.65
C ILE A 48 11.78 -6.59 -8.56
N ALA A 49 12.19 -5.72 -9.49
CA ALA A 49 11.30 -5.08 -10.46
C ALA A 49 10.52 -6.11 -11.30
N GLN A 50 11.18 -7.19 -11.72
CA GLN A 50 10.54 -8.28 -12.47
C GLN A 50 9.47 -9.00 -11.63
N ILE A 51 9.74 -9.26 -10.35
CA ILE A 51 8.76 -9.87 -9.43
C ILE A 51 7.53 -8.97 -9.31
N TYR A 52 7.72 -7.66 -9.11
CA TYR A 52 6.63 -6.69 -9.03
C TYR A 52 5.85 -6.57 -10.34
N THR A 53 6.53 -6.54 -11.48
CA THR A 53 5.89 -6.46 -12.80
C THR A 53 4.97 -7.66 -13.06
N ALA A 54 5.36 -8.85 -12.57
CA ALA A 54 4.57 -10.06 -12.70
C ALA A 54 3.44 -10.20 -11.67
N ALA A 55 3.34 -9.29 -10.69
CA ALA A 55 2.46 -9.48 -9.54
C ALA A 55 0.99 -9.11 -9.77
N VAL A 56 0.60 -8.71 -10.99
CA VAL A 56 -0.75 -8.17 -11.28
C VAL A 56 -1.88 -9.14 -10.91
N ASN A 57 -1.62 -10.44 -11.03
CA ASN A 57 -2.57 -11.51 -10.72
C ASN A 57 -2.31 -12.15 -9.34
N LEU A 58 -1.38 -11.60 -8.57
CA LEU A 58 -1.03 -12.08 -7.23
C LEU A 58 -1.79 -11.30 -6.18
N THR A 59 -2.04 -11.94 -5.04
CA THR A 59 -2.40 -11.26 -3.80
C THR A 59 -1.18 -10.59 -3.15
N LYS A 60 -1.38 -9.75 -2.13
CA LYS A 60 -0.27 -9.18 -1.35
C LYS A 60 0.52 -10.27 -0.64
N GLU A 61 -0.17 -11.27 -0.10
CA GLU A 61 0.48 -12.43 0.53
C GLU A 61 1.32 -13.22 -0.48
N GLU A 62 0.78 -13.51 -1.66
CA GLU A 62 1.49 -14.23 -2.71
C GLU A 62 2.73 -13.47 -3.21
N LEU A 63 2.65 -12.14 -3.32
CA LEU A 63 3.80 -11.29 -3.64
C LEU A 63 4.87 -11.36 -2.54
N ASN A 64 4.49 -11.21 -1.28
CA ASN A 64 5.42 -11.30 -0.14
C ASN A 64 6.10 -12.67 -0.07
N ASN A 65 5.35 -13.74 -0.33
CA ASN A 65 5.88 -15.09 -0.42
C ASN A 65 6.90 -15.23 -1.55
N LYS A 66 6.61 -14.69 -2.75
CA LYS A 66 7.57 -14.70 -3.87
C LYS A 66 8.85 -13.93 -3.57
N LEU A 67 8.74 -12.76 -2.93
CA LEU A 67 9.90 -11.98 -2.52
C LEU A 67 10.75 -12.76 -1.51
N ASN A 68 10.13 -13.35 -0.49
CA ASN A 68 10.81 -14.19 0.50
C ASN A 68 11.49 -15.41 -0.12
N GLU A 69 10.80 -16.15 -0.99
CA GLU A 69 11.35 -17.31 -1.69
C GLU A 69 12.53 -16.93 -2.59
N TRP A 70 12.45 -15.79 -3.26
CA TRP A 70 13.54 -15.28 -4.09
C TRP A 70 14.74 -14.90 -3.24
N ALA A 71 14.56 -14.16 -2.14
CA ALA A 71 15.66 -13.72 -1.29
C ALA A 71 16.32 -14.88 -0.53
N ALA A 72 15.55 -15.87 -0.09
CA ALA A 72 16.08 -17.08 0.54
C ALA A 72 17.02 -17.87 -0.39
N LYS A 73 16.83 -17.78 -1.72
CA LYS A 73 17.76 -18.38 -2.69
C LYS A 73 19.07 -17.61 -2.82
N GLN A 74 19.06 -16.31 -2.50
CA GLN A 74 20.27 -15.49 -2.50
C GLN A 74 21.06 -15.67 -1.20
N GLY A 75 20.35 -15.80 -0.08
CA GLY A 75 20.92 -15.96 1.26
C GLY A 75 21.63 -14.70 1.77
N GLY A 76 22.24 -14.84 2.96
CA GLY A 76 23.08 -13.81 3.56
C GLY A 76 22.38 -12.47 3.80
N GLU A 77 23.13 -11.38 3.64
CA GLU A 77 22.65 -10.02 3.92
C GLU A 77 21.42 -9.61 3.09
N LEU A 78 21.25 -10.20 1.89
CA LEU A 78 20.11 -9.89 1.04
C LEU A 78 18.81 -10.52 1.55
N GLU A 79 18.88 -11.76 2.04
CA GLU A 79 17.75 -12.41 2.71
C GLU A 79 17.37 -11.66 3.98
N GLU A 80 18.35 -11.30 4.81
CA GLU A 80 18.13 -10.56 6.05
C GLU A 80 17.55 -9.17 5.78
N GLY A 81 18.09 -8.45 4.80
CA GLY A 81 17.64 -7.12 4.39
C GLY A 81 16.20 -7.12 3.88
N LEU A 82 15.83 -8.09 3.03
CA LEU A 82 14.46 -8.19 2.54
C LEU A 82 13.48 -8.58 3.66
N ARG A 83 13.83 -9.55 4.52
CA ARG A 83 12.98 -9.93 5.65
C ARG A 83 12.73 -8.76 6.59
N LYS A 84 13.77 -7.96 6.85
CA LYS A 84 13.66 -6.73 7.63
C LYS A 84 12.71 -5.73 6.96
N TYR A 85 12.86 -5.50 5.66
CA TYR A 85 11.95 -4.64 4.89
C TYR A 85 10.48 -5.09 5.02
N LEU A 86 10.19 -6.37 4.79
CA LEU A 86 8.82 -6.90 4.87
C LEU A 86 8.23 -6.76 6.28
N ALA A 87 9.05 -6.93 7.32
CA ALA A 87 8.63 -6.71 8.69
C ALA A 87 8.32 -5.22 8.99
N GLU A 88 9.19 -4.31 8.53
CA GLU A 88 8.98 -2.86 8.68
C GLU A 88 7.75 -2.37 7.90
N GLU A 89 7.50 -2.93 6.72
CA GLU A 89 6.29 -2.68 5.93
C GLU A 89 5.03 -3.11 6.67
N ALA A 90 4.98 -4.35 7.16
CA ALA A 90 3.83 -4.86 7.93
C ALA A 90 3.56 -4.00 9.18
N ASP A 91 4.61 -3.65 9.91
CA ASP A 91 4.54 -2.81 11.09
C ASP A 91 4.02 -1.38 10.78
N TYR A 92 4.45 -0.79 9.66
CA TYR A 92 3.90 0.47 9.17
C TYR A 92 2.42 0.40 8.83
N TRP A 93 1.99 -0.61 8.07
CA TRP A 93 0.59 -0.77 7.68
C TRP A 93 -0.32 -1.02 8.89
N ASN A 94 0.16 -1.74 9.90
CA ASN A 94 -0.53 -1.93 11.18
C ASN A 94 -0.70 -0.61 11.94
N ARG A 95 0.38 0.16 12.11
CA ARG A 95 0.29 1.49 12.76
C ARG A 95 -0.64 2.44 12.03
N ARG A 96 -0.60 2.44 10.70
CA ARG A 96 -1.46 3.25 9.85
C ARG A 96 -2.92 2.87 10.07
N TYR A 97 -3.23 1.57 10.06
CA TYR A 97 -4.57 1.06 10.35
C TYR A 97 -5.06 1.52 11.72
N GLU A 98 -4.30 1.28 12.80
CA GLU A 98 -4.69 1.67 14.16
C GLU A 98 -4.93 3.18 14.26
N THR A 99 -4.06 3.97 13.65
CA THR A 99 -4.16 5.43 13.65
C THR A 99 -5.39 5.91 12.90
N LEU A 100 -5.67 5.36 11.71
CA LEU A 100 -6.85 5.72 10.92
C LEU A 100 -8.13 5.30 11.63
N MET A 101 -8.20 4.06 12.15
CA MET A 101 -9.35 3.57 12.91
C MET A 101 -9.67 4.47 14.11
N ARG A 102 -8.63 4.88 14.86
CA ARG A 102 -8.77 5.82 15.96
C ARG A 102 -9.28 7.18 15.49
N ARG A 103 -8.65 7.79 14.46
CA ARG A 103 -9.04 9.11 13.93
C ARG A 103 -10.45 9.11 13.33
N ILE A 104 -10.87 8.04 12.65
CA ILE A 104 -12.24 7.87 12.15
C ILE A 104 -13.22 7.84 13.32
N THR A 105 -12.91 7.06 14.36
CA THR A 105 -13.77 6.93 15.55
C THR A 105 -13.94 8.27 16.27
N GLU A 106 -12.85 9.01 16.46
CA GLU A 106 -12.80 10.32 17.13
C GLU A 106 -13.36 11.47 16.27
N SER A 107 -13.51 11.29 14.96
CA SER A 107 -13.98 12.35 14.06
C SER A 107 -15.44 12.77 14.36
N ASN A 108 -15.80 13.97 13.89
CA ASN A 108 -17.17 14.49 13.94
C ASN A 108 -18.06 14.00 12.78
N ALA A 109 -17.60 13.00 12.02
CA ALA A 109 -18.32 12.48 10.87
C ALA A 109 -19.63 11.79 11.26
N THR A 110 -20.58 11.73 10.33
CA THR A 110 -21.80 10.94 10.46
C THR A 110 -21.50 9.45 10.61
N ALA A 111 -22.43 8.71 11.20
CA ALA A 111 -22.29 7.26 11.38
C ALA A 111 -22.11 6.51 10.06
N GLU A 112 -22.71 7.00 8.98
CA GLU A 112 -22.59 6.40 7.64
C GLU A 112 -21.22 6.71 7.02
N ALA A 113 -20.74 7.95 7.11
CA ALA A 113 -19.41 8.32 6.63
C ALA A 113 -18.30 7.57 7.40
N LYS A 114 -18.44 7.40 8.71
CA LYS A 114 -17.52 6.55 9.50
C LYS A 114 -17.54 5.11 9.02
N ARG A 115 -18.71 4.56 8.69
CA ARG A 115 -18.84 3.19 8.20
C ARG A 115 -18.15 3.00 6.85
N GLU A 116 -18.32 3.94 5.92
CA GLU A 116 -17.59 3.91 4.64
C GLU A 116 -16.08 3.91 4.85
N LEU A 117 -15.57 4.81 5.69
CA LEU A 117 -14.14 4.90 5.97
C LEU A 117 -13.59 3.63 6.63
N ILE A 118 -14.34 3.03 7.56
CA ILE A 118 -13.98 1.77 8.21
C ILE A 118 -13.96 0.62 7.19
N ASP A 119 -14.98 0.51 6.32
CA ASP A 119 -15.03 -0.50 5.27
C ASP A 119 -13.80 -0.42 4.36
N ILE A 120 -13.38 0.79 4.00
CA ILE A 120 -12.19 1.00 3.17
C ILE A 120 -10.91 0.66 3.92
N VAL A 121 -10.71 1.15 5.15
CA VAL A 121 -9.51 0.87 5.95
C VAL A 121 -9.35 -0.63 6.25
N ASN A 122 -10.46 -1.34 6.49
CA ASN A 122 -10.45 -2.79 6.63
C ASN A 122 -10.05 -3.48 5.32
N PHE A 123 -10.54 -3.00 4.18
CA PHE A 123 -10.15 -3.52 2.87
C PHE A 123 -8.67 -3.28 2.55
N GLU A 124 -8.07 -2.17 3.00
CA GLU A 124 -6.63 -1.94 2.84
C GLU A 124 -5.76 -2.99 3.58
N GLN A 125 -6.27 -3.59 4.66
CA GLN A 125 -5.61 -4.67 5.40
C GLN A 125 -5.78 -6.05 4.74
N ASP A 126 -6.68 -6.19 3.76
CA ASP A 126 -6.92 -7.46 3.10
C ASP A 126 -5.68 -7.86 2.28
N MET A 127 -5.13 -9.02 2.63
CA MET A 127 -3.92 -9.60 2.03
C MET A 127 -4.24 -10.57 0.88
N ASP A 128 -5.51 -10.93 0.72
CA ASP A 128 -6.00 -11.98 -0.19
C ASP A 128 -6.56 -11.41 -1.50
N ILE A 129 -6.56 -10.08 -1.64
CA ILE A 129 -7.03 -9.41 -2.84
C ILE A 129 -5.93 -9.38 -3.88
N LYS A 130 -6.25 -9.86 -5.08
CA LYS A 130 -5.37 -9.70 -6.23
C LYS A 130 -5.28 -8.24 -6.64
N PHE A 131 -4.10 -7.79 -7.02
CA PHE A 131 -3.90 -6.40 -7.40
C PHE A 131 -4.79 -5.94 -8.56
N ASN A 132 -5.06 -6.81 -9.54
CA ASN A 132 -5.99 -6.53 -10.65
C ASN A 132 -7.48 -6.44 -10.23
N GLU A 133 -7.85 -6.96 -9.06
CA GLU A 133 -9.20 -6.90 -8.51
C GLU A 133 -9.39 -5.71 -7.55
N TYR A 134 -8.30 -5.06 -7.14
CA TYR A 134 -8.30 -4.07 -6.07
C TYR A 134 -9.24 -2.89 -6.36
N GLU A 135 -9.10 -2.27 -7.53
CA GLU A 135 -9.94 -1.14 -7.95
C GLU A 135 -11.42 -1.53 -8.00
N ALA A 136 -11.74 -2.72 -8.52
CA ALA A 136 -13.12 -3.20 -8.60
C ALA A 136 -13.72 -3.42 -7.21
N LYS A 137 -12.98 -4.00 -6.26
CA LYS A 137 -13.45 -4.21 -4.88
C LYS A 137 -13.64 -2.90 -4.12
N LEU A 138 -12.71 -1.96 -4.29
CA LEU A 138 -12.82 -0.64 -3.72
C LEU A 138 -14.04 0.13 -4.24
N ASN A 139 -14.25 0.13 -5.56
CA ASN A 139 -15.43 0.72 -6.18
C ASN A 139 -16.73 0.07 -5.68
N ALA A 140 -16.72 -1.25 -5.46
CA ALA A 140 -17.86 -1.95 -4.89
C ALA A 140 -18.16 -1.50 -3.45
N ILE A 141 -17.14 -1.25 -2.62
CA ILE A 141 -17.31 -0.69 -1.27
C ILE A 141 -17.97 0.69 -1.35
N GLN A 142 -17.42 1.60 -2.18
CA GLN A 142 -17.93 2.96 -2.32
C GLN A 142 -19.37 2.98 -2.85
N SER A 143 -19.71 2.08 -3.77
CA SER A 143 -21.06 1.98 -4.34
C SER A 143 -22.17 1.61 -3.34
N LYS A 144 -21.81 1.14 -2.13
CA LYS A 144 -22.77 0.87 -1.04
C LYS A 144 -23.35 2.15 -0.46
N TYR A 145 -22.66 3.28 -0.61
CA TYR A 145 -22.99 4.55 0.03
C TYR A 145 -23.52 5.53 -1.00
N ASN A 146 -24.39 6.44 -0.54
CA ASN A 146 -24.87 7.52 -1.41
C ASN A 146 -23.79 8.61 -1.55
N LYS A 147 -23.96 9.48 -2.53
CA LYS A 147 -22.98 10.50 -2.87
C LYS A 147 -22.71 11.51 -1.74
N ASP A 148 -23.70 11.84 -0.93
CA ASP A 148 -23.53 12.80 0.17
C ASP A 148 -22.62 12.21 1.26
N VAL A 149 -22.76 10.90 1.52
CA VAL A 149 -21.90 10.15 2.43
C VAL A 149 -20.47 10.05 1.89
N GLU A 150 -20.30 9.74 0.59
CA GLU A 150 -18.98 9.70 -0.07
C GLU A 150 -18.26 11.06 0.02
N GLU A 151 -18.97 12.16 -0.22
CA GLU A 151 -18.41 13.51 -0.15
C GLU A 151 -18.00 13.91 1.26
N GLU A 152 -18.76 13.50 2.28
CA GLU A 152 -18.38 13.70 3.68
C GLU A 152 -17.17 12.83 4.05
N ALA A 153 -17.23 11.54 3.75
CA ALA A 153 -16.15 10.57 4.01
C ALA A 153 -14.84 11.08 3.42
N LYS A 154 -14.86 11.61 2.20
CA LYS A 154 -13.69 12.24 1.59
C LYS A 154 -13.13 13.40 2.41
N LYS A 155 -13.98 14.36 2.82
CA LYS A 155 -13.53 15.53 3.59
C LYS A 155 -12.86 15.10 4.90
N ILE A 156 -13.41 14.08 5.54
CA ILE A 156 -12.85 13.49 6.76
C ILE A 156 -11.53 12.80 6.43
N TRP A 157 -11.47 11.96 5.40
CA TRP A 157 -10.25 11.29 4.94
C TRP A 157 -9.11 12.29 4.70
N ASP A 158 -9.36 13.35 3.93
CA ASP A 158 -8.38 14.38 3.62
C ASP A 158 -7.85 15.12 4.88
N ALA A 159 -8.64 15.14 5.96
CA ALA A 159 -8.25 15.71 7.24
C ALA A 159 -7.49 14.73 8.15
N ILE A 160 -7.81 13.43 8.09
CA ILE A 160 -7.23 12.41 8.98
C ILE A 160 -6.04 11.66 8.38
N ASP A 161 -5.91 11.61 7.06
CA ASP A 161 -4.81 10.96 6.34
C ASP A 161 -3.72 11.99 6.01
N THR A 162 -2.89 12.30 7.00
CA THR A 162 -1.88 13.35 6.91
C THR A 162 -0.63 12.93 6.14
N PRO A 163 0.11 13.84 5.49
CA PRO A 163 1.34 13.52 4.75
C PRO A 163 2.42 12.82 5.58
N GLU A 164 2.45 13.02 6.89
CA GLU A 164 3.35 12.34 7.83
C GLU A 164 3.08 10.82 7.94
N MET A 165 1.89 10.39 7.49
CA MET A 165 1.47 8.99 7.41
C MET A 165 1.50 8.44 5.98
N ARG A 166 1.97 9.21 5.00
CA ARG A 166 2.12 8.82 3.59
C ARG A 166 3.60 8.63 3.28
#